data_AF-A0A3S0A0R2-F1
#
_entry.id   AF-A0A3S0A0R2-F1
#
_cell.length_a   1.000
_cell.length_b   1.000
_cell.length_c   1.000
_cell.angle_alpha   90.00
_cell.angle_beta   90.00
_cell.angle_gamma   90.00
#
_symmetry.space_group_name_H-M   'P 1'
#
loop_
_entity.id
_entity.type
_entity.pdbx_description
1 polymer ?
#
loop_
_entity_poly.entity_id
_entity_poly.type
_entity_poly.pdbx_seq_one_letter_code
_entity_poly.pdbx_strand_id
1 'polypeptide(L)'
;MTLDRRKLKRETARVCRQISAFPAMVGEYLTATPWHDRVLRPQQARTAGHVPQTDKVAIYVVFPRHGVQASHVESLRYIASRGYSPVTICNLPLTEPGRAMLAQSSTLLIERANFGYDFGAYREGILAVEEQLPRLRRLVLLNDSCWFPLPGSRDWLSLAEAGDLDYAGAASNYGIDPPDVDRFESLEWSYDDSRRSFHYCSFAISMSRALISDPGFVRFWRGFRLSNAKSRTVRRGEIGLTQWAIKHGFRHGSVFEIGGIDREIAKLDDSALRRHVEQIIIPEHPALRDRLAIILAADAQRGVPRRTLEKLFLTAIARQGMAYTIPAYLHETAGYPFLKKSPIWLDPVAREKTTRMVAGFGAGGESMAAEIRAICRDRGLPTVQTADVV
;
A
#
# COMPACT_ATOMS: atom_id res chain seq x y z
N MET A 1 44.41 -1.93 -0.60
CA MET A 1 43.06 -2.52 -0.48
C MET A 1 42.68 -2.63 0.99
N THR A 2 42.17 -1.55 1.58
CA THR A 2 41.71 -1.52 2.97
C THR A 2 40.21 -1.83 2.98
N LEU A 3 39.86 -3.10 3.20
CA LEU A 3 38.49 -3.51 3.51
C LEU A 3 38.02 -2.73 4.75
N ASP A 4 36.96 -1.93 4.58
CA ASP A 4 36.40 -1.06 5.62
C ASP A 4 35.95 -1.90 6.83
N ARG A 5 36.73 -1.82 7.91
CA ARG A 5 36.50 -2.51 9.20
C ARG A 5 35.12 -2.20 9.79
N ARG A 6 34.46 -1.10 9.40
CA ARG A 6 33.08 -0.78 9.82
C ARG A 6 32.04 -1.61 9.07
N LYS A 7 32.26 -1.90 7.78
CA LYS A 7 31.41 -2.77 6.97
C LYS A 7 31.46 -4.22 7.50
N LEU A 8 32.67 -4.72 7.77
CA LEU A 8 32.86 -6.05 8.34
C LEU A 8 32.20 -6.19 9.72
N LYS A 9 32.38 -5.21 10.62
CA LYS A 9 31.70 -5.20 11.94
C LYS A 9 30.16 -5.17 11.83
N ARG A 10 29.60 -4.42 10.86
CA ARG A 10 28.15 -4.36 10.62
C ARG A 10 27.61 -5.68 10.07
N GLU A 11 28.35 -6.33 9.17
CA GLU A 11 27.97 -7.64 8.62
C GLU A 11 28.08 -8.75 9.65
N THR A 12 29.14 -8.79 10.46
CA THR A 12 29.27 -9.77 11.56
C THR A 12 28.17 -9.57 12.61
N ALA A 13 27.85 -8.33 12.99
CA ALA A 13 26.75 -8.04 13.91
C ALA A 13 25.36 -8.38 13.32
N ARG A 14 25.19 -8.26 11.99
CA ARG A 14 23.97 -8.70 11.29
C ARG A 14 23.84 -10.23 11.32
N VAL A 15 24.92 -10.95 11.05
CA VAL A 15 24.96 -12.43 11.08
C VAL A 15 24.73 -12.96 12.50
N CYS A 16 25.39 -12.40 13.52
CA CYS A 16 25.17 -12.78 14.92
C CYS A 16 23.72 -12.54 15.37
N ARG A 17 23.10 -11.41 15.01
CA ARG A 17 21.67 -11.14 15.29
C ARG A 17 20.74 -12.07 14.53
N GLN A 18 21.09 -12.47 13.31
CA GLN A 18 20.32 -13.44 12.53
C GLN A 18 20.38 -14.84 13.15
N ILE A 19 21.55 -15.26 13.64
CA ILE A 19 21.75 -16.54 14.32
C ILE A 19 21.02 -16.55 15.69
N SER A 20 21.10 -15.46 16.47
CA SER A 20 20.44 -15.38 17.77
C SER A 20 18.91 -15.28 17.67
N ALA A 21 18.39 -14.65 16.61
CA ALA A 21 16.95 -14.60 16.33
C ALA A 21 16.42 -15.87 15.63
N PHE A 22 17.30 -16.78 15.20
CA PHE A 22 16.95 -17.96 14.42
C PHE A 22 16.01 -18.92 15.16
N PRO A 23 16.23 -19.29 16.45
CA PRO A 23 15.32 -20.20 17.16
C PRO A 23 13.92 -19.62 17.35
N ALA A 24 13.81 -18.33 17.70
CA ALA A 24 12.52 -17.64 17.83
C ALA A 24 11.81 -17.49 16.47
N MET A 25 12.56 -17.26 15.39
CA MET A 25 12.04 -17.17 14.03
C MET A 25 11.51 -18.52 13.53
N VAL A 26 12.22 -19.62 13.81
CA VAL A 26 11.80 -20.99 13.46
C VAL A 26 10.60 -21.39 14.31
N GLY A 27 10.60 -21.07 15.61
CA GLY A 27 9.46 -21.25 16.50
C GLY A 27 8.21 -20.58 15.95
N GLU A 28 8.24 -19.26 15.71
CA GLU A 28 7.09 -18.54 15.14
C GLU A 28 6.70 -19.05 13.75
N TYR A 29 7.66 -19.42 12.91
CA TYR A 29 7.40 -19.97 11.57
C TYR A 29 6.62 -21.29 11.58
N LEU A 30 6.77 -22.08 12.65
CA LEU A 30 6.10 -23.37 12.82
C LEU A 30 4.83 -23.28 13.67
N THR A 31 4.77 -22.38 14.64
CA THR A 31 3.71 -22.36 15.65
C THR A 31 2.70 -21.23 15.49
N ALA A 32 3.04 -20.12 14.82
CA ALA A 32 2.18 -18.93 14.79
C ALA A 32 0.82 -19.18 14.11
N THR A 33 0.80 -19.77 12.91
CA THR A 33 -0.47 -20.07 12.21
C THR A 33 -1.28 -21.15 12.94
N PRO A 34 -0.72 -22.31 13.34
CA PRO A 34 -1.49 -23.29 14.10
C PRO A 34 -2.03 -22.77 15.43
N TRP A 35 -1.27 -21.93 16.14
CA TRP A 35 -1.75 -21.26 17.34
C TRP A 35 -2.88 -20.28 17.03
N HIS A 36 -2.72 -19.43 16.01
CA HIS A 36 -3.77 -18.51 15.56
C HIS A 36 -5.07 -19.26 15.23
N ASP A 37 -4.98 -20.34 14.46
CA ASP A 37 -6.14 -21.11 13.99
C ASP A 37 -6.87 -21.82 15.13
N ARG A 38 -6.15 -22.26 16.17
CA ARG A 38 -6.74 -22.93 17.35
C ARG A 38 -7.24 -21.96 18.42
N VAL A 39 -6.58 -20.82 18.58
CA VAL A 39 -6.82 -19.92 19.73
C VAL A 39 -7.56 -18.67 19.32
N LEU A 40 -7.07 -17.93 18.31
CA LEU A 40 -7.61 -16.62 17.95
C LEU A 40 -8.79 -16.69 16.98
N ARG A 41 -8.72 -17.59 15.99
CA ARG A 41 -9.76 -17.73 14.96
C ARG A 41 -11.15 -18.06 15.54
N PRO A 42 -11.30 -18.93 16.55
CA PRO A 42 -12.61 -19.19 17.17
C PRO A 42 -13.20 -18.00 17.93
N GLN A 43 -12.40 -16.98 18.26
CA GLN A 43 -12.84 -15.78 18.98
C GLN A 43 -13.37 -14.69 18.04
N GLN A 44 -13.37 -14.93 16.73
CA GLN A 44 -13.87 -13.96 15.75
C GLN A 44 -15.37 -13.76 15.91
N ALA A 45 -15.81 -12.51 15.88
CA ALA A 45 -17.23 -12.19 15.74
C ALA A 45 -17.57 -12.04 14.26
N ARG A 46 -18.70 -12.60 13.84
CA ARG A 46 -19.21 -12.48 12.48
C ARG A 46 -20.57 -11.82 12.51
N THR A 47 -20.75 -10.81 11.68
CA THR A 47 -22.01 -10.08 11.55
C THR A 47 -22.40 -10.08 10.08
N ALA A 48 -23.62 -10.55 9.78
CA ALA A 48 -24.19 -10.44 8.44
C ALA A 48 -24.37 -8.95 8.10
N GLY A 49 -23.94 -8.55 6.91
CA GLY A 49 -24.14 -7.20 6.42
C GLY A 49 -25.38 -7.07 5.54
N HIS A 50 -25.66 -5.84 5.08
CA HIS A 50 -26.87 -5.51 4.31
C HIS A 50 -26.65 -5.49 2.79
N VAL A 51 -25.40 -5.56 2.31
CA VAL A 51 -25.09 -5.56 0.88
C VAL A 51 -25.21 -6.99 0.33
N PRO A 52 -25.98 -7.23 -0.74
CA PRO A 52 -26.18 -8.56 -1.28
C PRO A 52 -24.88 -9.20 -1.78
N GLN A 53 -24.87 -10.53 -1.75
CA GLN A 53 -23.78 -11.30 -2.35
C GLN A 53 -23.88 -11.27 -3.88
N THR A 54 -22.73 -11.21 -4.54
CA THR A 54 -22.55 -11.18 -6.00
C THR A 54 -21.44 -12.17 -6.39
N ASP A 55 -21.12 -12.25 -7.68
CA ASP A 55 -19.99 -13.02 -8.19
C ASP A 55 -18.65 -12.25 -8.12
N LYS A 56 -18.61 -11.06 -7.53
CA LYS A 56 -17.40 -10.29 -7.27
C LYS A 56 -17.25 -10.05 -5.78
N VAL A 57 -16.10 -10.37 -5.19
CA VAL A 57 -15.85 -10.15 -3.75
C VAL A 57 -14.70 -9.20 -3.56
N ALA A 58 -14.84 -8.24 -2.65
CA ALA A 58 -13.74 -7.39 -2.20
C ALA A 58 -13.53 -7.58 -0.71
N ILE A 59 -12.37 -8.09 -0.33
CA ILE A 59 -11.96 -8.20 1.07
C ILE A 59 -11.33 -6.86 1.45
N TYR A 60 -12.01 -6.11 2.32
CA TYR A 60 -11.57 -4.80 2.77
C TYR A 60 -11.13 -4.87 4.23
N VAL A 61 -9.84 -4.65 4.47
CA VAL A 61 -9.25 -4.68 5.81
C VAL A 61 -9.27 -3.28 6.42
N VAL A 62 -9.79 -3.20 7.63
CA VAL A 62 -9.94 -1.96 8.39
C VAL A 62 -9.22 -2.07 9.74
N PHE A 63 -8.46 -1.04 10.09
CA PHE A 63 -7.83 -0.88 11.40
C PHE A 63 -8.36 0.40 12.07
N PRO A 64 -9.56 0.35 12.69
CA PRO A 64 -10.29 1.53 13.14
C PRO A 64 -9.77 2.05 14.49
N ARG A 65 -8.49 2.43 14.56
CA ARG A 65 -7.84 2.90 15.80
C ARG A 65 -8.51 4.12 16.41
N HIS A 66 -9.17 4.93 15.58
CA HIS A 66 -9.92 6.12 16.00
C HIS A 66 -11.43 5.92 15.84
N GLY A 67 -11.89 4.68 15.94
CA GLY A 67 -13.25 4.29 15.56
C GLY A 67 -13.41 4.15 14.04
N VAL A 68 -14.62 3.79 13.62
CA VAL A 68 -14.99 3.73 12.20
C VAL A 68 -15.06 5.15 11.66
N GLN A 69 -14.30 5.41 10.61
CA GLN A 69 -14.17 6.72 9.99
C GLN A 69 -15.01 6.81 8.71
N ALA A 70 -15.30 8.04 8.28
CA ALA A 70 -16.07 8.28 7.06
C ALA A 70 -15.40 7.64 5.83
N SER A 71 -14.06 7.69 5.73
CA SER A 71 -13.36 7.05 4.60
C SER A 71 -13.55 5.53 4.55
N HIS A 72 -13.76 4.85 5.69
CA HIS A 72 -14.06 3.42 5.68
C HIS A 72 -15.39 3.13 5.02
N VAL A 73 -16.42 3.93 5.32
CA VAL A 73 -17.76 3.80 4.76
C VAL A 73 -17.78 4.24 3.29
N GLU A 74 -17.03 5.29 2.93
CA GLU A 74 -16.85 5.74 1.55
C GLU A 74 -16.22 4.65 0.67
N SER A 75 -15.12 4.02 1.12
CA SER A 75 -14.52 2.85 0.44
C SER A 75 -15.55 1.74 0.21
N LEU A 76 -16.30 1.37 1.24
CA LEU A 76 -17.26 0.27 1.18
C LEU A 76 -18.43 0.57 0.24
N ARG A 77 -18.98 1.78 0.29
CA ARG A 77 -20.01 2.24 -0.64
C ARG A 77 -19.49 2.25 -2.08
N TYR A 78 -18.26 2.71 -2.28
CA TYR A 78 -17.63 2.69 -3.59
C TYR A 78 -17.51 1.26 -4.13
N ILE A 79 -16.96 0.33 -3.33
CA ILE A 79 -16.84 -1.09 -3.66
C ILE A 79 -18.22 -1.67 -4.03
N ALA A 80 -19.23 -1.48 -3.18
CA ALA A 80 -20.58 -1.98 -3.41
C ALA A 80 -21.20 -1.39 -4.69
N SER A 81 -20.97 -0.10 -4.97
CA SER A 81 -21.48 0.57 -6.17
C SER A 81 -20.89 0.03 -7.48
N ARG A 82 -19.78 -0.73 -7.41
CA ARG A 82 -19.15 -1.42 -8.55
C ARG A 82 -19.52 -2.89 -8.64
N GLY A 83 -20.54 -3.30 -7.89
CA GLY A 83 -21.08 -4.66 -7.93
C GLY A 83 -20.20 -5.68 -7.20
N TYR A 84 -19.34 -5.24 -6.29
CA TYR A 84 -18.61 -6.14 -5.40
C TYR A 84 -19.38 -6.33 -4.10
N SER A 85 -19.33 -7.55 -3.57
CA SER A 85 -19.73 -7.89 -2.21
C SER A 85 -18.58 -7.58 -1.25
N PRO A 86 -18.71 -6.55 -0.38
CA PRO A 86 -17.64 -6.20 0.53
C PRO A 86 -17.61 -7.18 1.72
N VAL A 87 -16.49 -7.88 1.87
CA VAL A 87 -16.17 -8.69 3.05
C VAL A 87 -15.21 -7.88 3.90
N THR A 88 -15.75 -7.24 4.92
CA THR A 88 -15.01 -6.31 5.77
C THR A 88 -14.35 -7.07 6.92
N ILE A 89 -13.03 -6.95 7.04
CA ILE A 89 -12.27 -7.55 8.13
C ILE A 89 -11.76 -6.44 9.05
N CYS A 90 -12.28 -6.39 10.26
CA CYS A 90 -11.89 -5.42 11.26
C CYS A 90 -10.83 -6.01 12.19
N ASN A 91 -9.65 -5.40 12.22
CA ASN A 91 -8.51 -5.85 13.05
C ASN A 91 -8.57 -5.33 14.49
N LEU A 92 -9.65 -4.68 14.92
CA LEU A 92 -9.89 -4.24 16.28
C LEU A 92 -11.37 -4.49 16.66
N PRO A 93 -11.70 -4.61 17.96
CA PRO A 93 -13.09 -4.62 18.40
C PRO A 93 -13.82 -3.34 18.00
N LEU A 94 -15.09 -3.48 17.60
CA LEU A 94 -15.96 -2.37 17.24
C LEU A 94 -16.94 -2.03 18.38
N THR A 95 -17.30 -0.76 18.47
CA THR A 95 -18.50 -0.34 19.21
C THR A 95 -19.75 -0.72 18.42
N GLU A 96 -20.91 -0.85 19.07
CA GLU A 96 -22.17 -1.14 18.37
C GLU A 96 -22.48 -0.16 17.23
N PRO A 97 -22.32 1.18 17.40
CA PRO A 97 -22.50 2.11 16.29
C PRO A 97 -21.52 1.87 15.15
N GLY A 98 -20.24 1.60 15.45
CA GLY A 98 -19.24 1.30 14.43
C GLY A 98 -19.55 0.01 13.67
N ARG A 99 -19.99 -1.03 14.39
CA ARG A 99 -20.43 -2.30 13.79
C ARG A 99 -21.62 -2.08 12.86
N ALA A 100 -22.65 -1.35 13.31
CA ALA A 100 -23.83 -1.04 12.49
C ALA A 100 -23.46 -0.25 11.23
N MET A 101 -22.57 0.75 11.35
CA MET A 101 -22.09 1.53 10.21
C MET A 101 -21.39 0.67 9.14
N LEU A 102 -20.48 -0.22 9.54
CA LEU A 102 -19.78 -1.10 8.61
C LEU A 102 -20.71 -2.17 8.03
N ALA A 103 -21.57 -2.78 8.85
CA ALA A 103 -22.52 -3.80 8.40
C ALA A 103 -23.48 -3.26 7.32
N GLN A 104 -23.91 -2.00 7.43
CA GLN A 104 -24.78 -1.35 6.45
C GLN A 104 -24.17 -1.31 5.03
N SER A 105 -22.84 -1.28 4.92
CA SER A 105 -22.11 -1.21 3.64
C SER A 105 -21.27 -2.45 3.37
N SER A 106 -21.50 -3.55 4.09
CA SER A 106 -20.80 -4.83 3.90
C SER A 106 -21.78 -5.94 3.56
N THR A 107 -21.29 -7.02 2.97
CA THR A 107 -22.00 -8.31 2.87
C THR A 107 -21.70 -9.17 4.09
N LEU A 108 -20.46 -9.14 4.57
CA LEU A 108 -20.01 -9.84 5.76
C LEU A 108 -19.03 -8.95 6.51
N LEU A 109 -19.20 -8.85 7.83
CA LEU A 109 -18.25 -8.20 8.73
C LEU A 109 -17.64 -9.25 9.65
N ILE A 110 -16.31 -9.29 9.73
CA ILE A 110 -15.56 -10.16 10.62
C ILE A 110 -14.69 -9.29 11.53
N GLU A 111 -14.95 -9.34 12.84
CA GLU A 111 -14.09 -8.73 13.86
C GLU A 111 -13.08 -9.77 14.35
N ARG A 112 -11.80 -9.38 14.39
CA ARG A 112 -10.71 -10.28 14.75
C ARG A 112 -9.60 -9.55 15.50
N ALA A 113 -8.81 -10.29 16.28
CA ALA A 113 -7.58 -9.76 16.86
C ALA A 113 -6.57 -9.36 15.77
N ASN A 114 -5.81 -8.27 15.97
CA ASN A 114 -4.77 -7.82 15.03
C ASN A 114 -3.53 -8.73 15.06
N PHE A 115 -3.56 -9.85 14.35
CA PHE A 115 -2.47 -10.82 14.27
C PHE A 115 -2.15 -11.20 12.82
N GLY A 116 -0.93 -10.96 12.35
CA GLY A 116 -0.57 -11.14 10.95
C GLY A 116 -0.89 -9.94 10.05
N TYR A 117 -1.33 -8.81 10.62
CA TYR A 117 -1.69 -7.58 9.92
C TYR A 117 -2.66 -7.84 8.75
N ASP A 118 -2.53 -7.07 7.66
CA ASP A 118 -3.40 -7.16 6.49
C ASP A 118 -3.41 -8.55 5.87
N PHE A 119 -2.28 -9.24 5.79
CA PHE A 119 -2.26 -10.60 5.23
C PHE A 119 -2.96 -11.63 6.11
N GLY A 120 -2.91 -11.45 7.44
CA GLY A 120 -3.76 -12.23 8.34
C GLY A 120 -5.23 -11.96 8.07
N ALA A 121 -5.61 -10.70 7.91
CA ALA A 121 -6.99 -10.32 7.65
C ALA A 121 -7.47 -10.81 6.26
N TYR A 122 -6.65 -10.65 5.22
CA TYR A 122 -6.91 -11.19 3.88
C TYR A 122 -7.09 -12.71 3.91
N ARG A 123 -6.23 -13.43 4.65
CA ARG A 123 -6.39 -14.87 4.84
C ARG A 123 -7.76 -15.20 5.42
N GLU A 124 -8.19 -14.52 6.48
CA GLU A 124 -9.49 -14.78 7.10
C GLU A 124 -10.65 -14.48 6.15
N GLY A 125 -10.58 -13.37 5.41
CA GLY A 125 -11.58 -13.05 4.39
C GLY A 125 -11.66 -14.11 3.28
N ILE A 126 -10.51 -14.56 2.77
CA ILE A 126 -10.45 -15.57 1.70
C ILE A 126 -10.98 -16.91 2.19
N LEU A 127 -10.58 -17.34 3.38
CA LEU A 127 -11.09 -18.58 3.98
C LEU A 127 -12.58 -18.49 4.35
N ALA A 128 -13.11 -17.29 4.59
CA ALA A 128 -14.54 -17.09 4.84
C ALA A 128 -15.39 -17.22 3.56
N VAL A 129 -14.82 -16.95 2.38
CA VAL A 129 -15.50 -17.09 1.07
C VAL A 129 -14.99 -18.29 0.27
N GLU A 130 -14.24 -19.21 0.89
CA GLU A 130 -13.54 -20.29 0.19
C GLU A 130 -14.47 -21.14 -0.69
N GLU A 131 -15.64 -21.49 -0.14
CA GLU A 131 -16.66 -22.28 -0.84
C GLU A 131 -17.26 -21.56 -2.07
N GLN A 132 -17.16 -20.23 -2.09
CA GLN A 132 -17.70 -19.37 -3.15
C GLN A 132 -16.68 -19.14 -4.26
N LEU A 133 -15.37 -19.30 -3.99
CA LEU A 133 -14.29 -19.01 -4.94
C LEU A 133 -14.52 -19.59 -6.35
N PRO A 134 -14.98 -20.84 -6.53
CA PRO A 134 -15.20 -21.40 -7.88
C PRO A 134 -16.26 -20.67 -8.72
N ARG A 135 -17.16 -19.92 -8.06
CA ARG A 135 -18.25 -19.16 -8.69
C ARG A 135 -17.91 -17.69 -8.86
N LEU A 136 -16.86 -17.20 -8.20
CA LEU A 136 -16.47 -15.79 -8.29
C LEU A 136 -15.83 -15.50 -9.65
N ARG A 137 -16.20 -14.37 -10.25
CA ARG A 137 -15.53 -13.79 -11.42
C ARG A 137 -14.29 -12.98 -11.03
N ARG A 138 -14.30 -12.36 -9.85
CA ARG A 138 -13.22 -11.48 -9.39
C ARG A 138 -13.12 -11.49 -7.86
N LEU A 139 -11.91 -11.47 -7.36
CA LEU A 139 -11.60 -11.22 -5.95
C LEU A 139 -10.64 -10.04 -5.83
N VAL A 140 -10.95 -9.08 -4.97
CA VAL A 140 -10.12 -7.91 -4.72
C VAL A 140 -9.69 -7.88 -3.25
N LEU A 141 -8.43 -7.52 -3.00
CA LEU A 141 -7.89 -7.24 -1.68
C LEU A 141 -7.64 -5.73 -1.56
N LEU A 142 -8.21 -5.11 -0.55
CA LEU A 142 -8.05 -3.69 -0.23
C LEU A 142 -7.78 -3.52 1.26
N ASN A 143 -7.02 -2.49 1.64
CA ASN A 143 -6.89 -2.10 3.04
C ASN A 143 -6.95 -0.58 3.23
N ASP A 144 -7.20 -0.16 4.47
CA ASP A 144 -7.36 1.23 4.86
C ASP A 144 -6.03 1.98 5.12
N SER A 145 -4.88 1.42 4.71
CA SER A 145 -3.60 2.13 4.78
C SER A 145 -3.51 3.30 3.79
N CYS A 146 -4.45 3.37 2.85
CA CYS A 146 -4.69 4.49 1.95
C CYS A 146 -6.10 5.05 2.17
N TRP A 147 -6.29 6.34 1.90
CA TRP A 147 -7.61 6.84 1.50
C TRP A 147 -7.91 6.38 0.07
N PHE A 148 -9.13 5.90 -0.14
CA PHE A 148 -9.63 5.34 -1.40
C PHE A 148 -11.16 5.38 -1.42
N PRO A 149 -11.82 5.65 -2.56
CA PRO A 149 -11.25 6.35 -3.72
C PRO A 149 -10.93 7.82 -3.36
N LEU A 150 -9.99 8.42 -4.07
CA LEU A 150 -9.79 9.87 -3.98
C LEU A 150 -10.85 10.62 -4.84
N PRO A 151 -11.29 11.81 -4.43
CA PRO A 151 -12.15 12.66 -5.26
C PRO A 151 -11.51 12.92 -6.64
N GLY A 152 -12.30 12.87 -7.71
CA GLY A 152 -11.82 13.12 -9.09
C GLY A 152 -10.92 12.03 -9.67
N SER A 153 -10.68 10.93 -8.96
CA SER A 153 -9.86 9.83 -9.44
C SER A 153 -10.58 8.91 -10.42
N ARG A 154 -9.81 8.12 -11.17
CA ARG A 154 -10.34 7.07 -12.04
C ARG A 154 -10.78 5.86 -11.24
N ASP A 155 -11.66 5.07 -11.84
CA ASP A 155 -12.17 3.86 -11.22
C ASP A 155 -11.18 2.70 -11.27
N TRP A 156 -10.39 2.52 -10.22
CA TRP A 156 -9.40 1.44 -10.18
C TRP A 156 -10.02 0.04 -10.22
N LEU A 157 -11.20 -0.19 -9.63
CA LEU A 157 -11.85 -1.50 -9.69
C LEU A 157 -12.21 -1.85 -11.13
N SER A 158 -12.83 -0.90 -11.84
CA SER A 158 -13.19 -1.08 -13.25
C SER A 158 -11.96 -1.19 -14.17
N LEU A 159 -10.90 -0.42 -13.90
CA LEU A 159 -9.64 -0.50 -14.67
C LEU A 159 -8.91 -1.83 -14.45
N ALA A 160 -8.82 -2.30 -13.20
CA ALA A 160 -8.26 -3.60 -12.88
C ALA A 160 -9.10 -4.74 -13.45
N GLU A 161 -10.39 -4.51 -13.69
CA GLU A 161 -11.29 -5.46 -14.32
C GLU A 161 -11.17 -5.53 -15.84
N ALA A 162 -11.07 -4.37 -16.49
CA ALA A 162 -11.05 -4.26 -17.94
C ALA A 162 -9.75 -4.78 -18.55
N GLY A 163 -8.66 -4.81 -17.76
CA GLY A 163 -7.39 -5.35 -18.20
C GLY A 163 -7.42 -6.87 -18.38
N ASP A 164 -6.58 -7.35 -19.30
CA ASP A 164 -6.31 -8.77 -19.53
C ASP A 164 -5.29 -9.32 -18.51
N LEU A 165 -5.49 -8.95 -17.24
CA LEU A 165 -4.63 -9.27 -16.11
C LEU A 165 -5.37 -10.20 -15.15
N ASP A 166 -4.70 -11.30 -14.83
CA ASP A 166 -5.11 -12.23 -13.78
C ASP A 166 -4.73 -11.75 -12.39
N TYR A 167 -3.63 -11.00 -12.29
CA TYR A 167 -3.10 -10.43 -11.05
C TYR A 167 -2.73 -8.96 -11.26
N ALA A 168 -3.62 -8.04 -10.89
CA ALA A 168 -3.45 -6.61 -11.10
C ALA A 168 -3.24 -5.87 -9.77
N GLY A 169 -2.10 -5.18 -9.64
CA GLY A 169 -1.84 -4.29 -8.51
C GLY A 169 -2.09 -2.81 -8.81
N ALA A 170 -2.40 -2.01 -7.81
CA ALA A 170 -2.43 -0.54 -7.99
C ALA A 170 -1.05 0.08 -8.16
N ALA A 171 -0.02 -0.51 -7.54
CA ALA A 171 1.37 -0.08 -7.68
C ALA A 171 2.31 -1.29 -7.50
N SER A 172 3.54 -1.17 -8.01
CA SER A 172 4.59 -2.18 -7.85
C SER A 172 5.84 -1.59 -7.21
N ASN A 173 6.63 -2.46 -6.54
CA ASN A 173 7.89 -2.12 -5.89
C ASN A 173 9.00 -3.10 -6.28
N TYR A 174 10.24 -2.65 -6.11
CA TYR A 174 11.47 -3.41 -6.39
C TYR A 174 11.63 -3.92 -7.83
N GLY A 175 10.97 -3.26 -8.79
CA GLY A 175 11.26 -3.44 -10.22
C GLY A 175 12.47 -2.64 -10.72
N ILE A 176 12.97 -1.70 -9.91
CA ILE A 176 14.13 -0.84 -10.22
C ILE A 176 15.22 -1.09 -9.16
N ASP A 177 16.49 -1.07 -9.57
CA ASP A 177 17.60 -1.03 -8.61
C ASP A 177 17.67 0.34 -7.92
N PRO A 178 17.60 0.39 -6.58
CA PRO A 178 17.66 1.66 -5.88
C PRO A 178 19.07 2.28 -6.04
N PRO A 179 19.19 3.48 -6.64
CA PRO A 179 20.49 4.10 -6.85
C PRO A 179 21.05 4.64 -5.53
N ASP A 180 22.37 4.82 -5.47
CA ASP A 180 23.00 5.57 -4.39
C ASP A 180 22.51 7.03 -4.39
N VAL A 181 22.13 7.57 -3.22
CA VAL A 181 21.57 8.93 -3.15
C VAL A 181 22.62 9.96 -3.57
N ASP A 182 23.89 9.72 -3.24
CA ASP A 182 24.99 10.63 -3.57
C ASP A 182 25.36 10.57 -5.07
N ARG A 183 24.96 9.51 -5.77
CA ARG A 183 25.22 9.29 -7.20
C ARG A 183 23.93 9.20 -8.02
N PHE A 184 22.88 9.89 -7.57
CA PHE A 184 21.57 9.85 -8.21
C PHE A 184 21.57 10.30 -9.68
N GLU A 185 22.49 11.18 -10.07
CA GLU A 185 22.60 11.69 -11.45
C GLU A 185 22.99 10.61 -12.46
N SER A 186 23.66 9.54 -12.00
CA SER A 186 24.04 8.39 -12.83
C SER A 186 22.94 7.33 -12.93
N LEU A 187 21.75 7.56 -12.37
CA LEU A 187 20.64 6.62 -12.47
C LEU A 187 20.25 6.43 -13.94
N GLU A 188 20.26 5.19 -14.40
CA GLU A 188 19.64 4.77 -15.66
C GLU A 188 18.35 4.02 -15.32
N TRP A 189 17.25 4.41 -15.96
CA TRP A 189 15.95 3.81 -15.67
C TRP A 189 15.85 2.46 -16.36
N SER A 190 15.78 1.39 -15.57
CA SER A 190 15.63 0.02 -16.06
C SER A 190 14.65 -0.73 -15.17
N TYR A 191 13.50 -1.07 -15.74
CA TYR A 191 12.45 -1.83 -15.09
C TYR A 191 12.55 -3.32 -15.41
N ASP A 192 12.53 -4.13 -14.36
CA ASP A 192 12.61 -5.58 -14.45
C ASP A 192 11.72 -6.20 -13.37
N ASP A 193 10.58 -6.76 -13.79
CA ASP A 193 9.61 -7.45 -12.95
C ASP A 193 9.94 -8.94 -12.74
N SER A 194 11.00 -9.46 -13.39
CA SER A 194 11.50 -10.82 -13.18
C SER A 194 12.30 -10.97 -11.88
N ARG A 195 12.62 -9.85 -11.22
CA ARG A 195 13.39 -9.80 -9.98
C ARG A 195 12.70 -10.59 -8.86
N ARG A 196 13.47 -11.33 -8.07
CA ARG A 196 12.95 -12.14 -6.95
C ARG A 196 12.21 -11.36 -5.87
N SER A 197 12.54 -10.07 -5.70
CA SER A 197 11.90 -9.18 -4.74
C SER A 197 10.77 -8.35 -5.34
N PHE A 198 10.57 -8.41 -6.67
CA PHE A 198 9.49 -7.70 -7.33
C PHE A 198 8.15 -8.15 -6.75
N HIS A 199 7.30 -7.16 -6.45
CA HIS A 199 5.96 -7.41 -5.96
C HIS A 199 5.02 -6.24 -6.25
N TYR A 200 3.72 -6.56 -6.30
CA TYR A 200 2.67 -5.56 -6.24
C TYR A 200 2.28 -5.27 -4.78
N CYS A 201 2.02 -4.00 -4.48
CA CYS A 201 1.71 -3.57 -3.12
C CYS A 201 0.31 -4.05 -2.69
N SER A 202 0.19 -4.61 -1.49
CA SER A 202 -1.04 -5.30 -1.07
C SER A 202 -2.19 -4.41 -0.61
N PHE A 203 -2.06 -3.08 -0.71
CA PHE A 203 -3.17 -2.17 -0.38
C PHE A 203 -4.29 -2.21 -1.41
N ALA A 204 -4.02 -2.70 -2.62
CA ALA A 204 -4.98 -2.87 -3.69
C ALA A 204 -4.48 -3.91 -4.72
N ILE A 205 -5.07 -5.11 -4.67
CA ILE A 205 -4.80 -6.23 -5.59
C ILE A 205 -6.12 -6.77 -6.13
N SER A 206 -6.23 -6.95 -7.44
CA SER A 206 -7.37 -7.58 -8.12
C SER A 206 -6.93 -8.89 -8.76
N MET A 207 -7.74 -9.93 -8.58
CA MET A 207 -7.46 -11.29 -9.04
C MET A 207 -8.60 -11.85 -9.87
N SER A 208 -8.30 -12.35 -11.07
CA SER A 208 -9.29 -12.93 -11.98
C SER A 208 -9.83 -14.26 -11.48
N ARG A 209 -10.92 -14.72 -12.09
CA ARG A 209 -11.46 -16.06 -11.92
C ARG A 209 -10.42 -17.15 -12.16
N ALA A 210 -9.60 -17.02 -13.21
CA ALA A 210 -8.60 -18.02 -13.57
C ALA A 210 -7.62 -18.24 -12.42
N LEU A 211 -7.14 -17.15 -11.81
CA LEU A 211 -6.23 -17.21 -10.68
C LEU A 211 -6.88 -17.77 -9.42
N ILE A 212 -8.06 -17.25 -9.03
CA ILE A 212 -8.70 -17.66 -7.76
C ILE A 212 -9.30 -19.06 -7.79
N SER A 213 -9.56 -19.60 -8.98
CA SER A 213 -10.03 -20.99 -9.16
C SER A 213 -8.87 -22.00 -9.15
N ASP A 214 -7.62 -21.54 -9.21
CA ASP A 214 -6.46 -22.42 -9.13
C ASP A 214 -6.39 -23.07 -7.73
N PRO A 215 -6.32 -24.41 -7.62
CA PRO A 215 -6.23 -25.07 -6.32
C PRO A 215 -5.02 -24.64 -5.48
N GLY A 216 -3.95 -24.17 -6.13
CA GLY A 216 -2.77 -23.58 -5.51
C GLY A 216 -3.07 -22.26 -4.77
N PHE A 217 -4.07 -21.49 -5.21
CA PHE A 217 -4.49 -20.27 -4.53
C PHE A 217 -5.01 -20.58 -3.14
N VAL A 218 -5.96 -21.51 -3.02
CA VAL A 218 -6.50 -21.95 -1.73
C VAL A 218 -5.41 -22.59 -0.86
N ARG A 219 -4.52 -23.41 -1.44
CA ARG A 219 -3.37 -23.98 -0.72
C ARG A 219 -2.43 -22.90 -0.17
N PHE A 220 -2.16 -21.84 -0.93
CA PHE A 220 -1.34 -20.72 -0.51
C PHE A 220 -1.93 -20.07 0.75
N TRP A 221 -3.23 -19.76 0.75
CA TRP A 221 -3.87 -19.08 1.88
C TRP A 221 -4.08 -19.97 3.10
N ARG A 222 -4.47 -21.24 2.92
CA ARG A 222 -4.55 -22.21 4.03
C ARG A 222 -3.19 -22.38 4.71
N GLY A 223 -2.12 -22.50 3.92
CA GLY A 223 -0.75 -22.67 4.39
C GLY A 223 -0.01 -21.36 4.74
N PHE A 224 -0.68 -20.20 4.67
CA PHE A 224 -0.02 -18.92 4.87
C PHE A 224 0.53 -18.79 6.30
N ARG A 225 1.81 -18.43 6.40
CA ARG A 225 2.55 -18.39 7.66
C ARG A 225 2.52 -17.01 8.29
N LEU A 226 1.58 -16.82 9.20
CA LEU A 226 1.33 -15.56 9.90
C LEU A 226 2.57 -15.10 10.68
N SER A 227 2.69 -13.78 10.82
CA SER A 227 3.76 -13.14 11.59
C SER A 227 3.37 -11.73 11.99
N ASN A 228 3.79 -11.30 13.17
CA ASN A 228 3.67 -9.91 13.63
C ASN A 228 4.92 -9.08 13.36
N ALA A 229 5.88 -9.60 12.57
CA ALA A 229 7.01 -8.80 12.09
C ALA A 229 6.72 -8.25 10.69
N LYS A 230 6.58 -6.92 10.57
CA LYS A 230 6.26 -6.21 9.31
C LYS A 230 7.10 -6.70 8.11
N SER A 231 8.42 -6.83 8.28
CA SER A 231 9.32 -7.29 7.19
C SER A 231 9.03 -8.71 6.73
N ARG A 232 8.59 -9.60 7.63
CA ARG A 232 8.20 -10.97 7.30
C ARG A 232 6.82 -11.03 6.68
N THR A 233 5.90 -10.17 7.11
CA THR A 233 4.58 -10.03 6.47
C THR A 233 4.72 -9.54 5.02
N VAL A 234 5.57 -8.55 4.75
CA VAL A 234 5.86 -8.12 3.37
C VAL A 234 6.50 -9.25 2.56
N ARG A 235 7.51 -9.93 3.12
CA ARG A 235 8.22 -11.00 2.41
C ARG A 235 7.35 -12.22 2.12
N ARG A 236 6.56 -12.68 3.09
CA ARG A 236 5.70 -13.86 2.94
C ARG A 236 4.39 -13.52 2.23
N GLY A 237 3.90 -12.31 2.43
CA GLY A 237 2.69 -11.74 1.86
C GLY A 237 2.92 -11.15 0.49
N GLU A 238 3.29 -9.87 0.39
CA GLU A 238 3.34 -9.13 -0.89
C GLU A 238 4.24 -9.82 -1.91
N ILE A 239 5.47 -10.12 -1.52
CA ILE A 239 6.44 -10.83 -2.37
C ILE A 239 5.98 -12.26 -2.60
N GLY A 240 5.54 -12.97 -1.55
CA GLY A 240 5.14 -14.37 -1.67
C GLY A 240 3.96 -14.58 -2.63
N LEU A 241 2.91 -13.75 -2.52
CA LEU A 241 1.72 -13.81 -3.35
C LEU A 241 2.02 -13.40 -4.79
N THR A 242 2.74 -12.29 -5.00
CA THR A 242 3.12 -11.86 -6.36
C THR A 242 3.97 -12.93 -7.05
N GLN A 243 5.00 -13.42 -6.37
CA GLN A 243 5.89 -14.43 -6.95
C GLN A 243 5.19 -15.78 -7.14
N TRP A 244 4.20 -16.12 -6.31
CA TRP A 244 3.34 -17.27 -6.54
C TRP A 244 2.56 -17.10 -7.85
N ALA A 245 1.91 -15.95 -8.06
CA ALA A 245 1.14 -15.68 -9.28
C ALA A 245 2.02 -15.74 -10.55
N ILE A 246 3.17 -15.05 -10.54
CA ILE A 246 4.13 -15.04 -11.65
C ILE A 246 4.59 -16.46 -12.00
N LYS A 247 4.98 -17.27 -11.01
CA LYS A 247 5.48 -18.63 -11.23
C LYS A 247 4.42 -19.61 -11.75
N HIS A 248 3.14 -19.34 -11.50
CA HIS A 248 2.05 -20.13 -12.05
C HIS A 248 1.64 -19.67 -13.46
N GLY A 249 2.35 -18.69 -14.04
CA GLY A 249 2.13 -18.21 -15.40
C GLY A 249 0.93 -17.28 -15.55
N PHE A 250 0.39 -16.75 -14.45
CA PHE A 250 -0.70 -15.79 -14.51
C PHE A 250 -0.26 -14.46 -15.09
N ARG A 251 -1.12 -13.85 -15.91
CA ARG A 251 -0.85 -12.53 -16.47
C ARG A 251 -0.90 -11.50 -15.36
N HIS A 252 0.19 -10.76 -15.17
CA HIS A 252 0.32 -9.81 -14.08
C HIS A 252 0.70 -8.42 -14.59
N GLY A 253 0.31 -7.39 -13.83
CA GLY A 253 0.57 -6.01 -14.20
C GLY A 253 0.17 -5.04 -13.11
N SER A 254 0.53 -3.77 -13.28
CA SER A 254 -0.02 -2.70 -12.46
C SER A 254 -0.94 -1.83 -13.31
N VAL A 255 -2.08 -1.42 -12.74
CA VAL A 255 -2.98 -0.46 -13.41
C VAL A 255 -2.26 0.88 -13.66
N PHE A 256 -1.32 1.24 -12.78
CA PHE A 256 -0.49 2.42 -12.91
C PHE A 256 0.96 1.98 -13.07
N GLU A 257 1.40 1.89 -14.33
CA GLU A 257 2.71 1.35 -14.67
C GLU A 257 3.84 2.33 -14.35
N ILE A 258 4.92 1.78 -13.79
CA ILE A 258 6.14 2.52 -13.45
C ILE A 258 7.23 2.33 -14.51
N GLY A 259 7.12 1.29 -15.36
CA GLY A 259 8.19 0.88 -16.27
C GLY A 259 8.63 1.98 -17.24
N GLY A 260 7.69 2.78 -17.75
CA GLY A 260 7.96 3.89 -18.66
C GLY A 260 7.88 5.28 -18.04
N ILE A 261 7.93 5.41 -16.71
CA ILE A 261 7.71 6.70 -16.03
C ILE A 261 8.79 7.73 -16.34
N ASP A 262 10.00 7.31 -16.70
CA ASP A 262 11.08 8.16 -17.19
C ASP A 262 10.69 8.90 -18.46
N ARG A 263 10.03 8.21 -19.40
CA ARG A 263 9.53 8.80 -20.65
C ARG A 263 8.35 9.73 -20.38
N GLU A 264 7.49 9.41 -19.44
CA GLU A 264 6.37 10.30 -19.07
C GLU A 264 6.86 11.58 -18.38
N ILE A 265 7.83 11.46 -17.46
CA ILE A 265 8.45 12.62 -16.80
C ILE A 265 9.18 13.50 -17.83
N ALA A 266 9.85 12.91 -18.81
CA ALA A 266 10.55 13.66 -19.86
C ALA A 266 9.61 14.52 -20.73
N LYS A 267 8.31 14.19 -20.80
CA LYS A 267 7.30 14.97 -21.54
C LYS A 267 6.80 16.21 -20.80
N LEU A 268 7.01 16.30 -19.48
CA LEU A 268 6.58 17.45 -18.70
C LEU A 268 7.31 18.71 -19.15
N ASP A 269 6.65 19.86 -19.19
CA ASP A 269 7.37 21.12 -19.31
C ASP A 269 8.19 21.41 -18.03
N ASP A 270 9.06 22.40 -18.11
CA ASP A 270 9.98 22.77 -17.02
C ASP A 270 9.26 23.28 -15.77
N SER A 271 8.08 23.89 -15.90
CA SER A 271 7.29 24.37 -14.77
C SER A 271 6.58 23.21 -14.07
N ALA A 272 5.97 22.32 -14.84
CA ALA A 272 5.32 21.12 -14.36
C ALA A 272 6.30 20.17 -13.66
N LEU A 273 7.50 19.97 -14.24
CA LEU A 273 8.53 19.15 -13.62
C LEU A 273 8.92 19.70 -12.23
N ARG A 274 9.24 21.00 -12.14
CA ARG A 274 9.62 21.63 -10.86
C ARG A 274 8.52 21.50 -9.82
N ARG A 275 7.28 21.84 -10.18
CA ARG A 275 6.10 21.72 -9.31
C ARG A 275 5.94 20.31 -8.77
N HIS A 276 6.10 19.28 -9.60
CA HIS A 276 5.98 17.90 -9.13
C HIS A 276 7.17 17.43 -8.29
N VAL A 277 8.40 17.88 -8.59
CA VAL A 277 9.57 17.61 -7.73
C VAL A 277 9.38 18.26 -6.35
N GLU A 278 8.87 19.47 -6.29
CA GLU A 278 8.51 20.15 -5.05
C GLU A 278 7.43 19.39 -4.27
N GLN A 279 6.53 18.67 -4.93
CA GLN A 279 5.46 17.90 -4.28
C GLN A 279 5.88 16.49 -3.84
N ILE A 280 7.11 16.05 -4.12
CA ILE A 280 7.62 14.73 -3.72
C ILE A 280 7.54 14.53 -2.19
N ILE A 281 7.09 13.35 -1.79
CA ILE A 281 6.93 12.93 -0.39
C ILE A 281 7.95 11.83 -0.04
N ILE A 282 8.86 12.09 0.90
CA ILE A 282 9.91 11.13 1.31
C ILE A 282 9.91 10.92 2.84
N PRO A 283 8.95 10.17 3.40
CA PRO A 283 8.84 9.93 4.83
C PRO A 283 9.94 9.05 5.43
N GLU A 284 10.54 8.13 4.66
CA GLU A 284 11.38 7.06 5.23
C GLU A 284 12.86 7.13 4.82
N HIS A 285 13.28 8.14 4.05
CA HIS A 285 14.66 8.29 3.57
C HIS A 285 15.25 9.69 3.86
N PRO A 286 15.80 9.93 5.07
CA PRO A 286 16.36 11.23 5.46
C PRO A 286 17.41 11.76 4.48
N ALA A 287 18.39 10.94 4.08
CA ALA A 287 19.44 11.37 3.16
C ALA A 287 18.90 11.84 1.80
N LEU A 288 17.88 11.17 1.27
CA LEU A 288 17.24 11.56 0.01
C LEU A 288 16.42 12.84 0.18
N ARG A 289 15.71 12.98 1.31
CA ARG A 289 14.96 14.19 1.64
C ARG A 289 15.88 15.41 1.77
N ASP A 290 17.01 15.26 2.47
CA ASP A 290 17.98 16.33 2.67
C ASP A 290 18.61 16.72 1.32
N ARG A 291 18.92 15.73 0.46
CA ARG A 291 19.39 15.96 -0.91
C ARG A 291 18.35 16.71 -1.76
N LEU A 292 17.07 16.34 -1.65
CA LEU A 292 15.96 17.03 -2.32
C LEU A 292 15.88 18.50 -1.89
N ALA A 293 15.93 18.77 -0.58
CA ALA A 293 15.88 20.13 -0.05
C ALA A 293 17.04 21.00 -0.55
N ILE A 294 18.26 20.45 -0.58
CA ILE A 294 19.45 21.16 -1.11
C ILE A 294 19.28 21.52 -2.58
N ILE A 295 18.79 20.58 -3.40
CA ILE A 295 18.61 20.80 -4.84
C ILE A 295 17.50 21.80 -5.11
N LEU A 296 16.36 21.72 -4.40
CA LEU A 296 15.27 22.68 -4.53
C LEU A 296 15.70 24.10 -4.11
N ALA A 297 16.47 24.24 -3.03
CA ALA A 297 17.02 25.54 -2.63
C ALA A 297 17.96 26.12 -3.70
N ALA A 298 18.80 25.28 -4.32
CA ALA A 298 19.67 25.70 -5.41
C ALA A 298 18.88 26.09 -6.67
N ASP A 299 17.83 25.34 -7.03
CA ASP A 299 16.98 25.64 -8.18
C ASP A 299 16.25 26.97 -8.00
N ALA A 300 15.73 27.24 -6.81
CA ALA A 300 15.07 28.52 -6.50
C ALA A 300 16.02 29.74 -6.58
N GLN A 301 17.30 29.56 -6.24
CA GLN A 301 18.27 30.67 -6.23
C GLN A 301 18.90 30.95 -7.59
N ARG A 302 19.24 29.89 -8.33
CA ARG A 302 20.09 30.00 -9.54
C ARG A 302 19.65 29.09 -10.69
N GLY A 303 18.59 28.32 -10.51
CA GLY A 303 18.21 27.24 -11.41
C GLY A 303 19.15 26.03 -11.33
N VAL A 304 18.61 24.85 -11.57
CA VAL A 304 19.41 23.64 -11.82
C VAL A 304 19.08 23.07 -13.20
N PRO A 305 20.00 22.27 -13.80
CA PRO A 305 19.70 21.59 -15.05
C PRO A 305 18.44 20.72 -14.92
N ARG A 306 17.57 20.76 -15.92
CA ARG A 306 16.36 19.94 -15.99
C ARG A 306 16.63 18.45 -15.68
N ARG A 307 17.70 17.91 -16.24
CA ARG A 307 18.14 16.52 -16.02
C ARG A 307 18.38 16.20 -14.54
N THR A 308 18.86 17.16 -13.74
CA THR A 308 19.04 16.97 -12.29
C THR A 308 17.70 16.76 -11.60
N LEU A 309 16.67 17.52 -11.96
CA LEU A 309 15.31 17.36 -11.43
C LEU A 309 14.68 16.02 -11.85
N GLU A 310 14.80 15.64 -13.13
CA GLU A 310 14.31 14.35 -13.62
C GLU A 310 14.96 13.17 -12.88
N LYS A 311 16.29 13.19 -12.71
CA LYS A 311 17.02 12.12 -12.00
C LYS A 311 16.67 12.07 -10.52
N LEU A 312 16.45 13.21 -9.88
CA LEU A 312 16.01 13.27 -8.49
C LEU A 312 14.61 12.68 -8.31
N PHE A 313 13.70 13.00 -9.23
CA PHE A 313 12.34 12.46 -9.28
C PHE A 313 12.37 10.92 -9.42
N LEU A 314 13.07 10.42 -10.42
CA LEU A 314 13.23 8.98 -10.66
C LEU A 314 13.92 8.27 -9.50
N THR A 315 14.92 8.89 -8.89
CA THR A 315 15.60 8.34 -7.71
C THR A 315 14.65 8.20 -6.53
N ALA A 316 13.79 9.19 -6.29
CA ALA A 316 12.83 9.13 -5.20
C ALA A 316 11.79 8.03 -5.41
N ILE A 317 11.39 7.78 -6.67
CA ILE A 317 10.53 6.67 -7.03
C ILE A 317 11.24 5.33 -6.78
N ALA A 318 12.48 5.17 -7.28
CA ALA A 318 13.24 3.93 -7.17
C ALA A 318 13.59 3.56 -5.70
N ARG A 319 13.76 4.55 -4.83
CA ARG A 319 14.10 4.34 -3.42
C ARG A 319 12.92 3.92 -2.54
N GLN A 320 11.73 4.49 -2.78
CA GLN A 320 10.62 4.40 -1.83
C GLN A 320 9.32 3.85 -2.44
N GLY A 321 9.18 3.88 -3.76
CA GLY A 321 7.98 3.45 -4.48
C GLY A 321 7.02 4.59 -4.80
N MET A 322 6.44 4.54 -6.00
CA MET A 322 5.61 5.62 -6.57
C MET A 322 4.40 6.01 -5.70
N ALA A 323 3.74 5.04 -5.07
CA ALA A 323 2.52 5.25 -4.29
C ALA A 323 2.74 6.15 -3.06
N TYR A 324 3.97 6.20 -2.55
CA TYR A 324 4.37 7.14 -1.51
C TYR A 324 4.92 8.42 -2.07
N THR A 325 5.82 8.29 -3.05
CA THR A 325 6.70 9.38 -3.45
C THR A 325 5.96 10.47 -4.20
N ILE A 326 5.06 10.11 -5.11
CA ILE A 326 4.52 11.01 -6.14
C ILE A 326 2.99 10.97 -6.27
N PRO A 327 2.22 10.94 -5.16
CA PRO A 327 0.76 10.82 -5.25
C PRO A 327 0.11 11.99 -5.99
N ALA A 328 0.64 13.21 -5.86
CA ALA A 328 0.13 14.38 -6.57
C ALA A 328 0.26 14.23 -8.10
N TYR A 329 1.46 13.88 -8.59
CA TYR A 329 1.70 13.60 -10.01
C TYR A 329 0.79 12.48 -10.53
N LEU A 330 0.70 11.36 -9.80
CA LEU A 330 -0.13 10.22 -10.24
C LEU A 330 -1.61 10.56 -10.26
N HIS A 331 -2.08 11.36 -9.32
CA HIS A 331 -3.46 11.80 -9.28
C HIS A 331 -3.78 12.75 -10.46
N GLU A 332 -2.95 13.77 -10.68
CA GLU A 332 -3.15 14.77 -11.73
C GLU A 332 -3.04 14.18 -13.14
N THR A 333 -2.06 13.30 -13.38
CA THR A 333 -1.76 12.79 -14.73
C THR A 333 -2.52 11.52 -15.10
N ALA A 334 -2.79 10.65 -14.12
CA ALA A 334 -3.36 9.33 -14.37
C ALA A 334 -4.67 9.09 -13.62
N GLY A 335 -5.14 10.04 -12.79
CA GLY A 335 -6.32 9.85 -11.94
C GLY A 335 -6.11 8.76 -10.89
N TYR A 336 -4.92 8.65 -10.31
CA TYR A 336 -4.60 7.68 -9.27
C TYR A 336 -5.52 7.83 -8.05
N PRO A 337 -6.19 6.76 -7.58
CA PRO A 337 -7.25 6.86 -6.57
C PRO A 337 -6.81 6.58 -5.14
N PHE A 338 -5.51 6.50 -4.85
CA PHE A 338 -5.00 6.14 -3.53
C PHE A 338 -4.07 7.21 -2.96
N LEU A 339 -4.21 7.52 -1.67
CA LEU A 339 -3.26 8.35 -0.93
C LEU A 339 -2.89 7.68 0.39
N LYS A 340 -1.59 7.41 0.59
CA LYS A 340 -1.10 6.76 1.82
C LYS A 340 -1.29 7.66 3.04
N LYS A 341 -1.75 7.09 4.15
CA LYS A 341 -1.95 7.81 5.42
C LYS A 341 -0.66 7.96 6.24
N SER A 342 0.28 7.02 6.12
CA SER A 342 1.49 7.00 6.95
C SER A 342 2.46 8.19 6.83
N PRO A 343 2.56 8.91 5.69
CA PRO A 343 3.32 10.16 5.62
C PRO A 343 2.99 11.16 6.76
N ILE A 344 1.75 11.19 7.24
CA ILE A 344 1.28 12.11 8.30
C ILE A 344 2.08 11.99 9.59
N TRP A 345 2.47 10.77 9.97
CA TRP A 345 3.15 10.51 11.25
C TRP A 345 4.61 10.09 11.10
N LEU A 346 5.08 9.86 9.88
CA LEU A 346 6.47 9.47 9.63
C LEU A 346 7.39 10.68 9.53
N ASP A 347 6.90 11.79 8.96
CA ASP A 347 7.74 12.97 8.71
C ASP A 347 6.91 14.28 8.66
N PRO A 348 7.36 15.38 9.31
CA PRO A 348 6.62 16.65 9.31
C PRO A 348 6.42 17.27 7.92
N VAL A 349 7.41 17.20 7.03
CA VAL A 349 7.33 17.77 5.68
C VAL A 349 6.39 16.93 4.81
N ALA A 350 6.47 15.60 4.95
CA ALA A 350 5.55 14.66 4.32
C ALA A 350 4.10 14.89 4.79
N ARG A 351 3.89 15.17 6.08
CA ARG A 351 2.58 15.55 6.63
C ARG A 351 2.05 16.81 5.97
N GLU A 352 2.84 17.88 5.92
CA GLU A 352 2.43 19.15 5.30
C GLU A 352 2.00 18.95 3.85
N LYS A 353 2.81 18.26 3.04
CA LYS A 353 2.49 17.98 1.63
C LYS A 353 1.25 17.11 1.48
N THR A 354 1.06 16.12 2.34
CA THR A 354 -0.14 15.27 2.35
C THR A 354 -1.38 16.11 2.70
N THR A 355 -1.29 16.97 3.71
CA THR A 355 -2.37 17.89 4.08
C THR A 355 -2.70 18.86 2.96
N ARG A 356 -1.70 19.40 2.25
CA ARG A 356 -1.89 20.25 1.06
C ARG A 356 -2.67 19.54 -0.02
N MET A 357 -2.26 18.31 -0.35
CA MET A 357 -2.96 17.50 -1.36
C MET A 357 -4.42 17.24 -0.96
N VAL A 358 -4.67 16.91 0.31
CA VAL A 358 -6.04 16.71 0.82
C VAL A 358 -6.87 17.99 0.76
N ALA A 359 -6.29 19.14 1.11
CA ALA A 359 -6.97 20.43 1.01
C ALA A 359 -7.35 20.77 -0.44
N GLY A 360 -6.52 20.38 -1.41
CA GLY A 360 -6.78 20.55 -2.84
C GLY A 360 -8.04 19.84 -3.36
N PHE A 361 -8.58 18.86 -2.62
CA PHE A 361 -9.85 18.20 -2.96
C PHE A 361 -11.10 19.00 -2.56
N GLY A 362 -10.95 20.13 -1.85
CA GLY A 362 -12.07 20.93 -1.38
C GLY A 362 -13.03 20.13 -0.49
N ALA A 363 -14.33 20.20 -0.78
CA ALA A 363 -15.36 19.47 -0.05
C ALA A 363 -15.16 17.94 -0.07
N GLY A 364 -14.58 17.39 -1.15
CA GLY A 364 -14.23 15.96 -1.23
C GLY A 364 -13.09 15.56 -0.28
N GLY A 365 -12.35 16.53 0.27
CA GLY A 365 -11.23 16.35 1.19
C GLY A 365 -11.60 16.35 2.68
N GLU A 366 -12.84 16.68 3.04
CA GLU A 366 -13.22 16.98 4.42
C GLU A 366 -13.06 15.79 5.37
N SER A 367 -13.47 14.58 4.94
CA SER A 367 -13.33 13.35 5.71
C SER A 367 -11.86 13.05 5.99
N MET A 368 -11.03 13.11 4.96
CA MET A 368 -9.57 12.93 5.05
C MET A 368 -8.92 13.98 5.96
N ALA A 369 -9.31 15.25 5.85
CA ALA A 369 -8.79 16.32 6.70
C ALA A 369 -9.16 16.11 8.18
N ALA A 370 -10.38 15.65 8.47
CA ALA A 370 -10.80 15.29 9.83
C ALA A 370 -9.97 14.12 10.38
N GLU A 371 -9.67 13.12 9.55
CA GLU A 371 -8.82 12.00 9.91
C GLU A 371 -7.36 12.42 10.17
N ILE A 372 -6.78 13.32 9.36
CA ILE A 372 -5.46 13.91 9.60
C ILE A 372 -5.42 14.55 11.00
N ARG A 373 -6.43 15.35 11.35
CA ARG A 373 -6.52 16.00 12.67
C ARG A 373 -6.61 14.96 13.79
N ALA A 374 -7.38 13.89 13.61
CA ALA A 374 -7.49 12.82 14.60
C ALA A 374 -6.15 12.09 14.80
N ILE A 375 -5.44 11.76 13.71
CA ILE A 375 -4.11 11.14 13.74
C ILE A 375 -3.10 12.05 14.43
N CYS A 376 -3.12 13.34 14.14
CA CYS A 376 -2.20 14.29 14.77
C CYS A 376 -2.44 14.42 16.27
N ARG A 377 -3.70 14.56 16.70
CA ARG A 377 -4.07 14.65 18.13
C ARG A 377 -3.61 13.41 18.90
N ASP A 378 -3.92 12.22 18.40
CA ASP A 378 -3.55 10.97 19.08
C ASP A 378 -2.03 10.80 19.24
N ARG A 379 -1.25 11.27 18.26
CA ARG A 379 0.19 11.11 18.24
C ARG A 379 0.95 12.30 18.83
N GLY A 380 0.25 13.30 19.38
CA GLY A 380 0.87 14.53 19.89
C GLY A 380 1.62 15.33 18.82
N LEU A 381 1.17 15.26 17.57
CA LEU A 381 1.78 15.95 16.43
C LEU A 381 1.13 17.31 16.21
N PRO A 382 1.89 18.33 15.76
CA PRO A 382 1.32 19.63 15.46
C PRO A 382 0.32 19.51 14.31
N THR A 383 -0.82 20.17 14.47
CA THR A 383 -1.87 20.20 13.43
C THR A 383 -1.45 21.20 12.37
N VAL A 384 -1.35 20.75 11.12
CA VAL A 384 -1.18 21.63 9.96
C VAL A 384 -2.58 22.14 9.61
N GLN A 385 -2.86 23.44 9.74
CA GLN A 385 -4.16 23.97 9.33
C GLN A 385 -4.23 23.97 7.80
N THR A 386 -5.37 23.59 7.24
CA THR A 386 -5.60 23.63 5.79
C THR A 386 -5.57 25.04 5.22
N ALA A 387 -5.83 26.07 6.05
CA ALA A 387 -5.77 27.48 5.66
C ALA A 387 -4.33 28.01 5.50
N ASP A 388 -3.34 27.40 6.17
CA ASP A 388 -1.93 27.83 6.12
C ASP A 388 -1.17 27.27 4.90
N VAL A 389 -1.88 26.57 4.01
CA VAL A 389 -1.29 25.65 3.03
C VAL A 389 -1.78 25.89 1.60
N VAL A 390 -2.79 26.74 1.42
CA VAL A 390 -3.36 27.18 0.13
C VAL A 390 -2.57 28.34 -0.45
#